data_AF-A0A6J6XZ29-F1
#
_entry.id   AF-A0A6J6XZ29-F1
#
_cell.length_a   1.000
_cell.length_b   1.000
_cell.length_c   1.000
_cell.angle_alpha   90.00
_cell.angle_beta   90.00
_cell.angle_gamma   90.00
#
_symmetry.space_group_name_H-M   'P 1'
#
loop_
_entity.id
_entity.type
_entity.pdbx_description
1 polymer ?
#
loop_
_entity_poly.entity_id
_entity_poly.type
_entity_poly.pdbx_seq_one_letter_code
_entity_poly.pdbx_strand_id
1 'polypeptide(L)'
;MTSKTNKARAAKAAMRKYKKRPNVLHAEHIGYIDYKDVNLLQRFMSDRSKLRARRMNGNTVQQQRDVALAVKNAREMALLPYTKRVAAARAPRRGEEDGGSRSDRPRRGAPNTDAGSNESAFVDKYAAAIDAAESSVAAAPAADVEVSATTTTEEA
;
A
#
# COMPACT_ATOMS: atom_id res chain seq x y z
N MET A 1 -8.17 34.48 8.09
CA MET A 1 -9.41 34.48 7.29
C MET A 1 -9.08 34.06 5.87
N THR A 2 -9.81 33.11 5.29
CA THR A 2 -9.57 32.71 3.89
C THR A 2 -9.90 33.87 2.96
N SER A 3 -9.08 34.11 1.93
CA SER A 3 -9.30 35.23 1.00
C SER A 3 -10.67 35.12 0.32
N LYS A 4 -11.28 36.27 0.02
CA LYS A 4 -12.59 36.36 -0.66
C LYS A 4 -12.60 35.55 -1.98
N THR A 5 -11.47 35.50 -2.67
CA THR A 5 -11.24 34.71 -3.89
C THR A 5 -11.21 33.19 -3.63
N ASN A 6 -10.58 32.74 -2.54
CA ASN A 6 -10.58 31.33 -2.16
C ASN A 6 -11.95 30.86 -1.65
N LYS A 7 -12.70 31.73 -0.95
CA LYS A 7 -14.08 31.45 -0.51
C LYS A 7 -15.03 31.25 -1.69
N ALA A 8 -14.93 32.11 -2.71
CA ALA A 8 -15.73 31.98 -3.94
C ALA A 8 -15.37 30.73 -4.75
N ARG A 9 -14.08 30.38 -4.85
CA ARG A 9 -13.63 29.13 -5.50
C ARG A 9 -14.12 27.88 -4.75
N ALA A 10 -14.08 27.89 -3.42
CA ALA A 10 -14.56 26.79 -2.60
C ALA A 10 -16.09 26.59 -2.75
N ALA A 11 -16.86 27.68 -2.74
CA ALA A 11 -18.31 27.64 -2.99
C ALA A 11 -18.64 27.07 -4.38
N LYS A 12 -17.92 27.52 -5.42
CA LYS A 12 -18.07 27.00 -6.79
C LYS A 12 -17.67 25.53 -6.92
N ALA A 13 -16.66 25.08 -6.19
CA ALA A 13 -16.25 23.68 -6.14
C ALA A 13 -17.28 22.81 -5.41
N ALA A 14 -17.88 23.30 -4.32
CA ALA A 14 -18.94 22.62 -3.59
C ALA A 14 -20.22 22.46 -4.42
N MET A 15 -20.54 23.44 -5.28
CA MET A 15 -21.67 23.37 -6.22
C MET A 15 -21.44 22.44 -7.42
N ARG A 16 -20.22 21.93 -7.65
CA ARG A 16 -19.95 21.08 -8.81
C ARG A 16 -20.47 19.66 -8.57
N LYS A 17 -21.58 19.31 -9.22
CA LYS A 17 -22.17 17.96 -9.18
C LYS A 17 -21.15 16.93 -9.66
N TYR A 18 -20.85 15.93 -8.82
CA TYR A 18 -19.92 14.85 -9.16
C TYR A 18 -20.53 13.98 -10.28
N LYS A 19 -19.96 14.05 -11.49
CA LYS A 19 -20.36 13.19 -12.61
C LYS A 19 -19.82 11.78 -12.35
N LYS A 20 -20.72 10.79 -12.25
CA LYS A 20 -20.35 9.37 -12.13
C LYS A 20 -19.66 8.92 -13.41
N ARG A 21 -18.56 8.19 -13.27
CA ARG A 21 -17.89 7.56 -14.42
C ARG A 21 -18.67 6.32 -14.86
N PRO A 22 -18.70 6.01 -16.17
CA PRO A 22 -19.36 4.82 -16.67
C PRO A 22 -18.65 3.57 -16.12
N ASN A 23 -19.43 2.55 -15.77
CA ASN A 23 -18.90 1.30 -15.25
C ASN A 23 -18.37 0.43 -16.39
N VAL A 24 -17.07 0.10 -16.33
CA VAL A 24 -16.38 -0.72 -17.34
C VAL A 24 -16.96 -2.14 -17.41
N LEU A 25 -17.33 -2.73 -16.27
CA LEU A 25 -17.84 -4.11 -16.21
C LEU A 25 -19.22 -4.25 -16.89
N HIS A 26 -20.08 -3.25 -16.76
CA HIS A 26 -21.38 -3.25 -17.42
C HIS A 26 -21.27 -2.97 -18.92
N ALA A 27 -20.28 -2.17 -19.34
CA ALA A 27 -20.06 -1.89 -20.76
C ALA A 27 -19.60 -3.14 -21.52
N GLU A 28 -18.86 -4.03 -20.86
CA GLU A 28 -18.32 -5.26 -21.46
C GLU A 28 -19.19 -6.50 -21.17
N HIS A 29 -20.34 -6.32 -20.51
CA HIS A 29 -21.27 -7.40 -20.13
C HIS A 29 -20.61 -8.58 -19.37
N ILE A 30 -19.62 -8.27 -18.53
CA ILE A 30 -18.89 -9.28 -17.78
C ILE A 30 -19.63 -9.57 -16.47
N GLY A 31 -20.23 -10.76 -16.38
CA GLY A 31 -20.99 -11.21 -15.20
C GLY A 31 -20.12 -11.77 -14.07
N TYR A 32 -18.95 -12.32 -14.39
CA TYR A 32 -18.04 -12.95 -13.44
C TYR A 32 -16.61 -12.44 -13.63
N ILE A 33 -15.91 -12.20 -12.52
CA ILE A 33 -14.56 -11.63 -12.52
C ILE A 33 -13.59 -12.70 -12.00
N ASP A 34 -12.85 -13.33 -12.92
CA ASP A 34 -11.84 -14.32 -12.56
C ASP A 34 -10.49 -13.64 -12.24
N TYR A 35 -9.68 -14.27 -11.39
CA TYR A 35 -8.32 -13.85 -11.07
C TYR A 35 -7.34 -14.08 -12.24
N LYS A 36 -7.71 -14.96 -13.19
CA LYS A 36 -6.90 -15.31 -14.36
C LYS A 36 -6.91 -14.22 -15.44
N ASP A 37 -7.94 -13.39 -15.48
CA ASP A 37 -8.11 -12.34 -16.49
C ASP A 37 -7.25 -11.10 -16.17
N VAL A 38 -5.93 -11.27 -16.28
CA VAL A 38 -4.93 -10.24 -16.00
C VAL A 38 -5.18 -8.94 -16.75
N ASN A 39 -5.62 -9.01 -18.02
CA ASN A 39 -5.92 -7.83 -18.84
C ASN A 39 -7.09 -7.02 -18.27
N LEU A 40 -8.12 -7.70 -17.77
CA LEU A 40 -9.27 -7.05 -17.14
C LEU A 40 -8.84 -6.41 -15.82
N LEU A 41 -8.17 -7.18 -14.95
CA LEU A 41 -7.74 -6.73 -13.63
C LEU A 41 -6.74 -5.56 -13.70
N GLN A 42 -5.86 -5.55 -14.70
CA GLN A 42 -4.88 -4.48 -14.89
C GLN A 42 -5.53 -3.13 -15.21
N ARG A 43 -6.71 -3.10 -15.85
CA ARG A 43 -7.49 -1.86 -16.07
C ARG A 43 -8.01 -1.26 -14.75
N PHE A 44 -8.30 -2.10 -13.76
CA PHE A 44 -8.70 -1.68 -12.42
C PHE A 44 -7.49 -1.25 -11.55
N MET A 45 -6.26 -1.46 -12.02
CA MET A 45 -5.04 -1.07 -11.34
C MET A 45 -4.45 0.24 -11.89
N SER A 46 -3.64 0.90 -11.07
CA SER A 46 -2.78 2.02 -11.44
C SER A 46 -1.43 1.52 -11.94
N ASP A 47 -0.66 2.36 -12.61
CA ASP A 47 0.70 2.07 -13.08
C ASP A 47 1.66 1.63 -11.97
N ARG A 48 1.41 2.03 -10.72
CA ARG A 48 2.14 1.57 -9.52
C ARG A 48 1.65 0.24 -8.97
N SER A 49 0.78 -0.44 -9.70
CA SER A 49 0.13 -1.69 -9.32
C SER A 49 -0.70 -1.57 -8.04
N LYS A 50 -1.34 -0.40 -7.83
CA LYS A 50 -2.30 -0.18 -6.73
C LYS A 50 -3.73 -0.26 -7.27
N LEU A 51 -4.65 -0.84 -6.51
CA LEU A 51 -6.06 -0.93 -6.92
C LEU A 51 -6.68 0.47 -6.97
N ARG A 52 -7.34 0.83 -8.07
CA ARG A 52 -8.02 2.12 -8.21
C ARG A 52 -9.28 2.14 -7.34
N ALA A 53 -9.60 3.31 -6.80
CA ALA A 53 -10.82 3.51 -6.04
C ALA A 53 -12.07 3.34 -6.92
N ARG A 54 -13.15 2.81 -6.34
CA ARG A 54 -14.46 2.60 -7.00
C ARG A 54 -14.91 3.77 -7.87
N ARG A 55 -14.76 5.00 -7.35
CA ARG A 55 -15.15 6.25 -8.03
C ARG A 55 -14.44 6.52 -9.36
N MET A 56 -13.26 5.95 -9.57
CA MET A 56 -12.50 6.12 -10.81
C MET A 56 -13.03 5.26 -11.95
N ASN A 57 -13.57 4.09 -11.61
CA ASN A 57 -14.01 3.09 -12.57
C ASN A 57 -15.54 2.98 -12.67
N GLY A 58 -16.28 3.58 -11.73
CA GLY A 58 -17.74 3.60 -11.75
C GLY A 58 -18.41 2.32 -11.23
N ASN A 59 -17.65 1.38 -10.66
CA ASN A 59 -18.15 0.08 -10.19
C ASN A 59 -19.15 0.21 -9.03
N THR A 60 -20.01 -0.80 -8.87
CA THR A 60 -20.82 -0.97 -7.66
C THR A 60 -19.96 -1.44 -6.48
N VAL A 61 -20.51 -1.41 -5.25
CA VAL A 61 -19.77 -1.83 -4.05
C VAL A 61 -19.46 -3.34 -4.09
N GLN A 62 -20.40 -4.15 -4.57
CA GLN A 62 -20.24 -5.60 -4.71
C GLN A 62 -19.13 -5.92 -5.72
N GLN A 63 -19.25 -5.40 -6.94
CA GLN A 63 -18.22 -5.55 -7.98
C GLN A 63 -16.83 -5.10 -7.52
N GLN A 64 -16.73 -4.00 -6.75
CA GLN A 64 -15.44 -3.57 -6.23
C GLN A 64 -14.84 -4.58 -5.23
N ARG A 65 -15.65 -5.25 -4.42
CA ARG A 65 -15.20 -6.32 -3.52
C ARG A 65 -14.74 -7.54 -4.32
N ASP A 66 -15.50 -7.91 -5.34
CA ASP A 66 -15.18 -9.05 -6.21
C ASP A 66 -13.85 -8.81 -6.96
N VAL A 67 -13.67 -7.62 -7.53
CA VAL A 67 -12.39 -7.20 -8.14
C VAL A 67 -11.26 -7.22 -7.10
N ALA A 68 -11.50 -6.75 -5.87
CA ALA A 68 -10.46 -6.73 -4.84
C ALA A 68 -10.03 -8.15 -4.43
N LEU A 69 -10.98 -9.09 -4.32
CA LEU A 69 -10.70 -10.49 -4.06
C LEU A 69 -9.96 -11.14 -5.23
N ALA A 70 -10.42 -10.93 -6.47
CA ALA A 70 -9.76 -11.44 -7.67
C ALA A 70 -8.32 -10.90 -7.80
N VAL A 71 -8.09 -9.61 -7.54
CA VAL A 71 -6.73 -9.02 -7.54
C VAL A 71 -5.87 -9.58 -6.40
N LYS A 72 -6.45 -9.86 -5.23
CA LYS A 72 -5.72 -10.48 -4.12
C LYS A 72 -5.24 -11.88 -4.53
N ASN A 73 -6.16 -12.72 -5.03
CA ASN A 73 -5.86 -14.07 -5.47
C ASN A 73 -4.85 -14.08 -6.64
N ALA A 74 -5.01 -13.17 -7.62
CA ALA A 74 -4.09 -13.04 -8.74
C ALA A 74 -2.66 -12.67 -8.30
N ARG A 75 -2.52 -11.94 -7.20
CA ARG A 75 -1.19 -11.61 -6.63
C ARG A 75 -0.58 -12.77 -5.86
N GLU A 76 -1.39 -13.53 -5.14
CA GLU A 76 -0.96 -14.77 -4.47
C GLU A 76 -0.48 -15.80 -5.51
N MET A 77 -1.15 -15.86 -6.67
CA MET A 77 -0.77 -16.70 -7.82
C MET A 77 0.36 -16.10 -8.68
N ALA A 78 0.99 -15.00 -8.25
CA ALA A 78 2.06 -14.30 -8.97
C ALA A 78 1.72 -13.83 -10.40
N LEU A 79 0.44 -13.74 -10.76
CA LEU A 79 -0.02 -13.20 -12.04
C LEU A 79 0.08 -11.67 -12.11
N LEU A 80 -0.08 -11.00 -10.95
CA LEU A 80 -0.02 -9.55 -10.83
C LEU A 80 1.00 -9.10 -9.78
N PRO A 81 1.76 -8.00 -10.03
CA PRO A 81 2.73 -7.49 -9.09
C PRO A 81 2.10 -6.71 -7.91
N TYR A 82 2.72 -6.79 -6.73
CA TYR A 82 2.35 -5.98 -5.56
C TYR A 82 2.84 -4.54 -5.63
N THR A 83 4.01 -4.32 -6.23
CA THR A 83 4.61 -3.00 -6.41
C THR A 83 5.27 -2.92 -7.78
N LYS A 84 5.13 -1.76 -8.43
CA LYS A 84 5.90 -1.41 -9.61
C LYS A 84 6.63 -0.11 -9.32
N ARG A 85 7.96 -0.16 -9.37
CA ARG A 85 8.80 1.04 -9.19
C ARG A 85 8.62 1.88 -10.44
N VAL A 86 7.90 3.01 -10.33
CA VAL A 86 7.86 3.98 -11.40
C VAL A 86 9.15 4.78 -11.27
N ALA A 87 10.11 4.52 -12.16
CA ALA A 87 11.28 5.37 -12.30
C ALA A 87 10.77 6.75 -12.73
N ALA A 88 10.54 7.63 -11.77
CA ALA A 88 10.41 9.04 -12.08
C ALA A 88 11.80 9.48 -12.52
N ALA A 89 12.09 9.34 -13.82
CA ALA A 89 13.17 10.07 -14.44
C ALA A 89 12.80 11.54 -14.20
N ARG A 90 13.36 12.12 -13.14
CA ARG A 90 13.18 13.51 -12.81
C ARG A 90 13.84 14.27 -13.94
N ALA A 91 13.05 14.75 -14.89
CA ALA A 91 13.58 15.59 -15.95
C ALA A 91 14.42 16.71 -15.31
N PRO A 92 15.59 17.06 -15.88
CA PRO A 92 16.36 18.19 -15.39
C PRO A 92 15.42 19.40 -15.33
N ARG A 93 15.42 20.11 -14.20
CA ARG A 93 14.60 21.31 -14.07
C ARG A 93 15.10 22.29 -15.13
N ARG A 94 14.25 22.57 -16.12
CA ARG A 94 14.51 23.57 -17.17
C ARG A 94 14.87 24.90 -16.50
N GLY A 95 16.15 25.29 -16.57
CA GLY A 95 16.67 26.52 -15.97
C GLY A 95 17.96 26.39 -15.13
N GLU A 96 18.66 25.25 -15.16
CA GLU A 96 19.92 25.04 -14.44
C GLU A 96 21.14 25.02 -15.39
N GLU A 97 21.19 25.94 -16.37
CA GLU A 97 22.28 25.98 -17.36
C GLU A 97 22.99 27.34 -17.50
N ASP A 98 22.57 28.41 -16.82
CA ASP A 98 23.30 29.68 -16.83
C ASP A 98 23.86 30.06 -15.44
N GLY A 99 25.14 29.73 -15.23
CA GLY A 99 26.18 30.66 -14.79
C GLY A 99 25.95 31.54 -13.56
N GLY A 100 25.68 30.97 -12.39
CA GLY A 100 25.79 31.69 -11.11
C GLY A 100 26.48 30.85 -10.05
N SER A 101 27.70 31.24 -9.66
CA SER A 101 28.46 30.58 -8.59
C SER A 101 27.59 30.42 -7.35
N ARG A 102 27.37 29.17 -6.93
CA ARG A 102 26.58 28.80 -5.74
C ARG A 102 27.25 29.21 -4.42
N SER A 103 28.34 29.96 -4.47
CA SER A 103 29.11 30.44 -3.30
C SER A 103 28.41 31.56 -2.53
N ASP A 104 27.54 32.37 -3.15
CA ASP A 104 27.03 33.62 -2.53
C ASP A 104 25.54 33.61 -2.14
N ARG A 105 24.89 32.43 -2.11
CA ARG A 105 23.52 32.35 -1.62
C ARG A 105 23.52 32.12 -0.10
N PRO A 106 22.97 33.03 0.73
CA PRO A 106 22.83 32.75 2.14
C PRO A 106 22.02 31.46 2.30
N ARG A 107 22.55 30.52 3.09
CA ARG A 107 21.92 29.22 3.38
C ARG A 107 20.55 29.47 4.01
N ARG A 108 19.51 29.57 3.19
CA ARG A 108 18.12 29.52 3.66
C ARG A 108 17.90 28.10 4.16
N GLY A 109 18.06 27.92 5.46
CA GLY A 109 17.68 26.77 6.28
C GLY A 109 17.86 25.42 5.61
N ALA A 110 18.90 24.68 6.00
CA ALA A 110 18.98 23.26 5.71
C ALA A 110 17.58 22.62 5.93
N PRO A 111 17.08 21.78 5.01
CA PRO A 111 15.94 20.95 5.34
C PRO A 111 16.34 20.15 6.58
N ASN A 112 15.53 20.19 7.64
CA ASN A 112 15.68 19.25 8.75
C ASN A 112 15.68 17.85 8.13
N THR A 113 16.87 17.25 8.03
CA THR A 113 17.05 15.82 7.77
C THR A 113 17.10 15.13 9.13
N ASP A 114 16.02 15.28 9.89
CA ASP A 114 15.58 14.32 10.90
C ASP A 114 14.68 13.28 10.21
N ALA A 115 15.12 12.76 9.06
CA ALA A 115 14.75 11.42 8.65
C ALA A 115 15.69 10.43 9.34
N GLY A 116 15.79 10.54 10.67
CA GLY A 116 16.11 9.39 11.50
C GLY A 116 15.02 8.37 11.22
N SER A 117 15.43 7.22 10.74
CA SER A 117 14.64 6.01 10.64
C SER A 117 13.64 5.91 11.80
N ASN A 118 12.34 6.06 11.51
CA ASN A 118 11.30 5.68 12.47
C ASN A 118 11.33 4.16 12.81
N GLU A 119 12.25 3.40 12.21
CA GLU A 119 12.56 2.02 12.58
C GLU A 119 13.36 1.94 13.90
N SER A 120 14.32 2.84 14.17
CA SER A 120 15.14 2.75 15.39
C SER A 120 14.35 3.10 16.65
N ALA A 121 13.49 4.11 16.59
CA ALA A 121 12.63 4.49 17.71
C ALA A 121 11.56 3.42 18.05
N PHE A 122 11.19 2.57 17.09
CA PHE A 122 10.28 1.44 17.32
C PHE A 122 11.00 0.29 18.02
N VAL A 123 12.25 -0.01 17.64
CA VAL A 123 13.07 -1.06 18.27
C VAL A 123 13.48 -0.65 19.69
N ASP A 124 13.93 0.59 19.90
CA ASP A 124 14.42 1.07 21.22
C ASP A 124 13.32 1.08 22.29
N LYS A 125 12.06 1.36 21.89
CA LYS A 125 10.91 1.40 22.82
C LYS A 125 10.51 0.01 23.33
N TYR A 126 10.75 -1.04 22.55
CA TYR A 126 10.32 -2.40 22.86
C TYR A 126 11.48 -3.37 23.13
N ALA A 127 12.74 -2.98 22.89
CA ALA A 127 13.92 -3.81 23.14
C ALA A 127 13.99 -4.31 24.59
N ALA A 128 13.80 -3.42 25.57
CA ALA A 128 13.79 -3.80 26.99
C ALA A 128 12.64 -4.75 27.37
N ALA A 129 11.52 -4.70 26.64
CA ALA A 129 10.39 -5.61 26.85
C ALA A 129 10.63 -6.98 26.19
N ILE A 130 11.37 -7.02 25.08
CA ILE A 130 11.77 -8.24 24.39
C ILE A 130 12.85 -8.97 25.19
N ASP A 131 13.90 -8.27 25.65
CA ASP A 131 14.96 -8.86 26.49
C ASP A 131 14.40 -9.39 27.84
N ALA A 132 13.45 -8.66 28.45
CA ALA A 132 12.77 -9.13 29.65
C ALA A 132 11.92 -10.39 29.38
N ALA A 133 11.26 -10.48 28.23
CA ALA A 133 10.53 -11.68 27.83
C ALA A 133 11.48 -12.86 27.56
N GLU A 134 12.62 -12.65 26.89
CA GLU A 134 13.60 -13.71 26.61
C GLU A 134 14.30 -14.23 27.88
N SER A 135 14.59 -13.34 28.84
CA SER A 135 15.15 -13.74 30.14
C SER A 135 14.19 -14.60 30.99
N SER A 136 12.88 -14.48 30.78
CA SER A 136 11.86 -15.28 31.47
C SER A 136 11.60 -16.66 30.84
N VAL A 137 12.02 -16.85 29.57
CA VAL A 137 11.91 -18.13 28.84
C VAL A 137 13.12 -19.04 29.13
N ALA A 138 14.21 -18.51 29.70
CA ALA A 138 15.42 -19.28 30.04
C ALA A 138 15.31 -20.14 31.32
N ALA A 139 14.13 -20.24 31.96
CA ALA A 139 13.94 -21.00 33.20
C ALA A 139 12.72 -21.94 33.18
N ALA A 140 12.47 -22.61 32.05
CA ALA A 140 11.64 -23.81 32.03
C ALA A 140 12.55 -25.02 31.70
N PRO A 141 12.79 -25.96 32.62
CA PRO A 141 13.44 -27.21 32.25
C PRO A 141 12.51 -27.96 31.31
N ALA A 142 13.08 -28.43 30.19
CA ALA A 142 12.43 -29.36 29.30
C ALA A 142 11.94 -30.56 30.14
N ALA A 143 10.64 -30.64 30.37
CA ALA A 143 10.02 -31.88 30.78
C ALA A 143 9.97 -32.75 29.54
N ASP A 144 10.77 -33.82 29.55
CA ASP A 144 10.66 -34.93 28.61
C ASP A 144 9.22 -35.44 28.63
N VAL A 145 8.46 -35.09 27.60
CA VAL A 145 7.19 -35.74 27.31
C VAL A 145 7.56 -37.08 26.69
N GLU A 146 7.68 -38.11 27.52
CA GLU A 146 7.67 -39.49 27.06
C GLU A 146 6.38 -39.73 26.27
N VAL A 147 6.50 -39.73 24.95
CA VAL A 147 5.48 -40.30 24.07
C VAL A 147 5.60 -41.81 24.20
N SER A 148 4.91 -42.37 25.19
CA SER A 148 4.70 -43.81 25.31
C SER A 148 3.84 -44.27 24.14
N ALA A 149 4.51 -44.79 23.11
CA ALA A 149 3.89 -45.54 22.04
C ALA A 149 3.25 -46.80 22.64
N THR A 150 1.92 -46.85 22.71
CA THR A 150 1.19 -48.09 22.94
C THR A 150 1.08 -48.85 21.63
N THR A 151 1.98 -49.82 21.47
CA THR A 151 1.87 -50.94 20.54
C THR A 151 0.61 -51.77 20.81
N THR A 152 -0.14 -52.01 19.73
CA THR A 152 -0.82 -53.25 19.32
C THR A 152 -1.23 -54.25 20.41
N THR A 153 -2.54 -54.50 20.54
CA THR A 153 -3.06 -55.82 20.93
C THR A 153 -4.22 -56.25 20.02
N GLU A 154 -4.06 -57.49 19.59
CA GLU A 154 -4.85 -58.38 18.73
C GLU A 154 -6.09 -58.95 19.45
N GLU A 155 -6.95 -59.65 18.70
CA GLU A 155 -8.23 -60.34 19.07
C GLU A 155 -9.49 -59.45 19.13
N ALA A 156 -10.61 -59.74 18.45
CA ALA A 156 -11.15 -60.96 17.85
C ALA A 156 -12.08 -60.66 16.65
#